data_AF-A0AAD5PCD8-F1
#
_entry.id   AF-A0AAD5PCD8-F1
#
_cell.length_a   1.000
_cell.length_b   1.000
_cell.length_c   1.000
_cell.angle_alpha   90.00
_cell.angle_beta   90.00
_cell.angle_gamma   90.00
#
_symmetry.space_group_name_H-M   'P 1'
#
loop_
_entity.id
_entity.type
_entity.pdbx_description
1 polymer ?
#
loop_
_entity_poly.entity_id
_entity_poly.type
_entity_poly.pdbx_seq_one_letter_code
_entity_poly.pdbx_strand_id
1 'polypeptide(L)' 'LSRNHVISCFNVHTLLNIPYVVPDPISFVLNSLPTKRPTSDSKKRYWKYIWPRLTRLMKEIDRLCH' A
#
# COMPACT_ATOMS: atom_id res chain seq x y z
N LEU A 1 -1.61 16.83 7.97
CA LEU A 1 -1.37 15.47 8.54
C LEU A 1 0.06 15.05 8.25
N SER A 2 0.83 14.59 9.25
CA SER A 2 2.19 14.06 8.99
C SER A 2 2.11 12.63 8.46
N ARG A 3 3.11 12.21 7.66
CA ARG A 3 3.16 10.87 7.04
C ARG A 3 3.10 9.74 8.07
N ASN A 4 3.77 9.90 9.21
CA ASN A 4 3.76 8.93 10.31
C ASN A 4 2.37 8.80 10.95
N HIS A 5 1.62 9.90 11.01
CA HIS A 5 0.26 9.88 11.53
C HIS A 5 -0.66 9.07 10.61
N VAL A 6 -0.51 9.22 9.29
CA VAL A 6 -1.25 8.39 8.30
C VAL A 6 -0.89 6.91 8.44
N ILE A 7 0.40 6.57 8.55
CA ILE A 7 0.85 5.18 8.68
C ILE A 7 0.27 4.52 9.94
N SER A 8 0.30 5.24 11.07
CA SER A 8 -0.21 4.75 12.35
C SER A 8 -1.74 4.70 12.40
N CYS A 9 -2.44 5.76 11.97
CA CYS A 9 -3.90 5.83 12.05
C CYS A 9 -4.61 4.86 11.10
N PHE A 10 -4.04 4.63 9.91
CA PHE A 10 -4.60 3.69 8.94
C PHE A 10 -4.07 2.26 9.09
N ASN A 11 -3.21 2.01 10.09
CA ASN A 11 -2.55 0.72 10.32
C ASN A 11 -2.00 0.12 9.01
N VAL A 12 -1.27 0.95 8.26
CA VAL A 12 -0.95 0.70 6.83
C VAL A 12 -0.18 -0.61 6.65
N HIS A 13 0.67 -0.94 7.62
CA HIS A 13 1.39 -2.21 7.67
C HIS A 13 0.46 -3.42 7.61
N THR A 14 -0.57 -3.44 8.44
CA THR A 14 -1.56 -4.54 8.46
C THR A 14 -2.38 -4.55 7.19
N LEU A 15 -2.78 -3.36 6.72
CA LEU A 15 -3.63 -3.21 5.54
C LEU A 15 -2.94 -3.70 4.27
N LEU A 16 -1.67 -3.33 4.09
CA LEU A 16 -0.84 -3.73 2.93
C LEU A 16 -0.07 -5.03 3.17
N ASN A 17 -0.24 -5.68 4.32
CA ASN A 17 0.50 -6.89 4.69
C ASN A 17 2.03 -6.70 4.57
N ILE A 18 2.53 -5.54 5.03
CA ILE A 18 3.94 -5.15 5.02
C ILE A 18 4.52 -5.22 6.44
N PRO A 19 5.67 -5.87 6.64
CA PRO A 19 6.34 -5.93 7.94
C PRO A 19 6.59 -4.56 8.56
N TYR A 20 6.47 -4.45 9.89
CA TYR A 20 6.72 -3.20 10.65
C TYR A 20 8.16 -2.68 10.56
N VAL A 21 9.11 -3.52 10.13
CA VAL A 21 10.50 -3.11 9.88
C VAL A 21 10.63 -2.15 8.69
N VAL A 22 9.64 -2.11 7.78
CA VAL A 22 9.65 -1.22 6.61
C VAL A 22 9.18 0.18 7.02
N PRO A 23 10.04 1.22 7.01
CA PRO A 23 9.66 2.53 7.58
C PRO A 23 8.51 3.22 6.83
N ASP A 24 8.41 3.00 5.52
CA ASP A 24 7.35 3.54 4.67
C ASP A 24 6.68 2.42 3.85
N PRO A 25 5.64 1.77 4.39
CA PRO A 25 4.95 0.69 3.69
C PRO A 25 4.24 1.17 2.41
N ILE A 26 3.84 2.45 2.32
CA ILE A 26 3.18 2.99 1.12
C ILE A 26 4.20 3.10 0.00
N SER A 27 5.32 3.79 0.23
CA SER A 27 6.38 3.92 -0.78
C SER A 27 6.95 2.56 -1.18
N PHE A 28 7.07 1.62 -0.24
CA PHE A 28 7.53 0.27 -0.54
C PHE A 28 6.62 -0.42 -1.58
N VAL A 29 5.31 -0.38 -1.38
CA VAL A 29 4.36 -0.98 -2.33
C VAL A 29 4.35 -0.23 -3.66
N LEU A 30 4.37 1.11 -3.65
CA LEU A 30 4.41 1.91 -4.88
C LEU A 30 5.67 1.67 -5.71
N ASN A 31 6.83 1.54 -5.06
CA ASN A 31 8.09 1.20 -5.74
C ASN A 31 8.14 -0.26 -6.22
N SER A 32 7.27 -1.12 -5.68
CA SER A 32 7.17 -2.52 -6.08
C SER A 32 6.20 -2.75 -7.24
N LEU A 33 5.58 -1.69 -7.77
CA LEU A 33 4.54 -1.82 -8.79
C LEU A 33 5.06 -2.57 -10.03
N PRO A 34 4.26 -3.50 -10.57
CA PRO A 34 4.66 -4.25 -11.73
C PRO A 34 4.71 -3.32 -12.95
N THR A 35 5.91 -3.10 -13.49
CA THR A 35 6.11 -2.35 -14.75
C THR A 35 5.62 -3.12 -15.98
N LYS A 36 5.48 -4.43 -15.85
CA LYS A 36 4.93 -5.35 -16.85
C LYS A 36 3.89 -6.25 -16.19
N ARG A 37 2.92 -6.74 -16.96
CA ARG A 37 1.88 -7.64 -16.44
C ARG A 37 2.53 -8.82 -15.70
N PRO A 38 2.17 -9.09 -14.42
CA PRO A 38 2.76 -10.18 -13.66
C PRO A 38 2.50 -11.53 -14.35
N THR A 39 3.57 -12.30 -14.60
CA THR A 39 3.47 -13.63 -15.23
C THR A 39 3.28 -14.74 -14.20
N SER A 40 3.91 -14.61 -13.04
CA SER A 40 3.76 -15.55 -11.91
C SER A 40 2.41 -15.41 -11.22
N ASP A 41 1.74 -16.54 -10.96
CA ASP A 41 0.46 -16.58 -10.26
C ASP A 41 0.53 -16.07 -8.82
N SER A 42 1.67 -16.23 -8.15
CA SER A 42 1.86 -15.66 -6.81
C SER A 42 1.86 -14.12 -6.86
N LYS A 43 2.51 -13.51 -7.85
CA LYS A 43 2.49 -12.05 -8.05
C LYS A 43 1.13 -11.55 -8.51
N LYS A 44 0.42 -12.28 -9.38
CA LYS A 44 -0.95 -11.93 -9.79
C LYS A 44 -1.88 -11.92 -8.59
N ARG A 45 -1.85 -12.99 -7.77
CA ARG A 45 -2.64 -13.10 -6.54
C ARG A 45 -2.28 -11.99 -5.56
N TYR A 46 -0.97 -11.82 -5.35
CA TYR A 46 -0.28 -10.59 -4.94
C TYR A 46 -1.11 -9.31 -5.09
N TRP A 47 -1.00 -8.79 -6.29
CA TRP A 47 -1.53 -7.51 -6.70
C TRP A 47 -3.05 -7.49 -6.75
N LYS A 48 -3.71 -8.63 -7.00
CA LYS A 48 -5.18 -8.72 -6.94
C LYS A 48 -5.72 -8.36 -5.55
N TYR A 49 -5.02 -8.72 -4.47
CA TYR A 49 -5.43 -8.37 -3.10
C TYR A 49 -4.90 -7.02 -2.63
N ILE A 50 -3.65 -6.67 -2.98
CA ILE A 50 -3.01 -5.44 -2.49
C ILE A 50 -3.51 -4.20 -3.22
N TRP A 51 -3.78 -4.28 -4.53
CA TRP A 51 -4.15 -3.11 -5.33
C TRP A 51 -5.45 -2.43 -4.89
N PRO A 52 -6.56 -3.14 -4.61
CA PRO A 52 -7.78 -2.50 -4.09
C PRO A 52 -7.58 -1.84 -2.73
N ARG A 53 -6.72 -2.42 -1.88
CA ARG A 53 -6.43 -1.88 -0.55
C ARG A 53 -5.59 -0.61 -0.63
N LEU A 54 -4.55 -0.62 -1.47
CA LEU A 54 -3.70 0.54 -1.73
C LEU A 54 -4.52 1.69 -2.31
N THR A 55 -5.36 1.43 -3.33
CA THR A 55 -6.20 2.46 -3.95
C THR A 55 -7.24 3.04 -2.99
N ARG A 56 -7.85 2.23 -2.12
CA ARG A 56 -8.74 2.73 -1.06
C ARG A 56 -7.99 3.62 -0.06
N LEU A 57 -6.84 3.17 0.42
CA LEU A 57 -5.99 3.95 1.32
C LEU A 57 -5.60 5.29 0.70
N MET A 58 -5.17 5.30 -0.56
CA MET A 58 -4.82 6.53 -1.27
C MET A 58 -6.01 7.49 -1.36
N LYS A 59 -7.22 7.00 -1.66
CA LYS A 59 -8.43 7.83 -1.69
C LYS A 59 -8.81 8.39 -0.31
N GLU A 60 -8.67 7.60 0.75
CA GLU A 60 -8.93 8.07 2.12
C GLU A 60 -7.94 9.15 2.54
N ILE A 61 -6.66 8.97 2.23
CA ILE A 61 -5.62 9.98 2.46
C ILE A 61 -5.93 11.26 1.68
N ASP A 62 -6.26 11.12 0.40
CA ASP A 62 -6.59 12.24 -0.48
C ASP A 62 -7.79 13.03 0.05
N ARG A 63 -8.83 12.34 0.52
CA ARG A 63 -10.00 12.97 1.15
C ARG A 63 -9.68 13.71 2.45
N LEU A 64 -8.71 13.27 3.23
CA LEU A 64 -8.35 13.91 4.51
C LEU A 64 -7.35 15.06 4.34
N CYS A 65 -6.64 15.10 3.21
CA CYS A 65 -5.62 16.10 2.93
C CYS A 65 -6.11 17.23 2.01
N HIS A 66 -7.24 17.05 1.32
CA HIS A 66 -7.98 18.11 0.62
C HIS A 66 -8.96 18.80 1.59
#